data_AF-A0A846PMQ6-F1
#
_entry.id   AF-A0A846PMQ6-F1
#
_cell.length_a   1.000
_cell.length_b   1.000
_cell.length_c   1.000
_cell.angle_alpha   90.00
_cell.angle_beta   90.00
_cell.angle_gamma   90.00
#
_symmetry.space_group_name_H-M   'P 1'
#
loop_
_entity.id
_entity.type
_entity.pdbx_description
1 polymer ?
#
loop_
_entity_poly.entity_id
_entity_poly.type
_entity_poly.pdbx_seq_one_letter_code
_entity_poly.pdbx_strand_id
1 'polypeptide(L)'
;MLWKRNYKNLEEFVKFCKSKNIEEIAFAWPIKIGNAAKNPDIFIPEEEYLETGRNLKLLKKKYSNKINISYHRFEHFNSNCRDCNGGRKIFYINWRGQLSPCFWISAIKPEFFTKKNVFENNFSILKNGRIVKKFIKMKEDRKKIFNLGCPAICKIYNKKFYSKDPLLT
;
A
#
# COMPACT_ATOMS: atom_id res chain seq x y z
N MET A 1 -12.08 -1.70 4.36
CA MET A 1 -10.91 -1.79 5.25
C MET A 1 -11.10 -2.94 6.22
N LEU A 2 -10.08 -3.78 6.42
CA LEU A 2 -10.05 -4.87 7.39
C LEU A 2 -9.30 -4.42 8.64
N TRP A 3 -9.94 -4.54 9.79
CA TRP A 3 -9.44 -4.10 11.09
C TRP A 3 -9.91 -5.05 12.18
N LYS A 4 -9.41 -4.85 13.41
CA LYS A 4 -9.62 -5.72 14.58
C LYS A 4 -11.07 -6.19 14.79
N ARG A 5 -12.07 -5.35 14.46
CA ARG A 5 -13.49 -5.66 14.70
C ARG A 5 -14.23 -6.35 13.54
N ASN A 6 -13.65 -6.44 12.34
CA ASN A 6 -14.39 -6.97 11.18
C ASN A 6 -13.66 -8.08 10.40
N TYR A 7 -12.41 -8.40 10.72
CA TYR A 7 -11.63 -9.38 9.96
C TYR A 7 -12.19 -10.81 10.02
N LYS A 8 -13.09 -11.12 10.98
CA LYS A 8 -13.77 -12.42 11.10
C LYS A 8 -15.06 -12.52 10.28
N ASN A 9 -15.64 -11.41 9.83
CA ASN A 9 -16.96 -11.38 9.15
C ASN A 9 -16.85 -11.19 7.64
N LEU A 10 -15.75 -11.67 7.03
CA LEU A 10 -15.44 -11.43 5.62
C LEU A 10 -16.52 -12.00 4.68
N GLU A 11 -16.96 -13.23 4.90
CA GLU A 11 -17.94 -13.87 4.01
C GLU A 11 -19.32 -13.19 4.09
N GLU A 12 -19.74 -12.79 5.29
CA GLU A 12 -21.00 -12.08 5.50
C GLU A 12 -20.99 -10.75 4.74
N PHE A 13 -19.87 -10.00 4.82
CA PHE A 13 -19.69 -8.77 4.05
C PHE A 13 -19.73 -9.03 2.54
N VAL A 14 -19.09 -10.10 2.05
CA VAL A 14 -19.15 -10.47 0.61
C VAL A 14 -20.58 -10.78 0.18
N LYS A 15 -21.35 -11.53 0.99
CA LYS A 15 -22.76 -11.82 0.73
C LYS A 15 -23.61 -10.54 0.69
N PHE A 16 -23.37 -9.62 1.62
CA PHE A 16 -24.02 -8.31 1.65
C PHE A 16 -23.71 -7.49 0.39
N CYS A 17 -22.44 -7.36 0.00
CA CYS A 17 -22.06 -6.65 -1.23
C CYS A 17 -22.70 -7.28 -2.47
N LYS A 18 -22.75 -8.61 -2.54
CA LYS A 18 -23.43 -9.31 -3.63
C LYS A 18 -24.93 -9.01 -3.67
N SER A 19 -25.62 -8.98 -2.52
CA SER A 19 -27.06 -8.65 -2.49
C SER A 19 -27.37 -7.21 -2.90
N LYS A 20 -26.33 -6.35 -2.92
CA LYS A 20 -26.38 -4.98 -3.43
C LYS A 20 -25.84 -4.83 -4.84
N ASN A 21 -25.59 -5.94 -5.55
CA ASN A 21 -25.04 -5.96 -6.92
C ASN A 21 -23.71 -5.19 -7.05
N ILE A 22 -22.86 -5.25 -6.03
CA ILE A 22 -21.51 -4.69 -6.10
C ILE A 22 -20.63 -5.55 -7.01
N GLU A 23 -19.89 -4.91 -7.92
CA GLU A 23 -19.02 -5.58 -8.89
C GLU A 23 -17.66 -5.98 -8.32
N GLU A 24 -17.07 -5.14 -7.46
CA GLU A 24 -15.74 -5.37 -6.87
C GLU A 24 -15.67 -5.01 -5.38
N ILE A 25 -14.99 -5.87 -4.62
CA ILE A 25 -14.54 -5.58 -3.27
C ILE A 25 -13.01 -5.55 -3.23
N ALA A 26 -12.46 -4.40 -2.87
CA ALA A 26 -11.04 -4.23 -2.59
C ALA A 26 -10.79 -4.24 -1.08
N PHE A 27 -10.28 -5.36 -0.55
CA PHE A 27 -9.86 -5.46 0.83
C PHE A 27 -8.47 -4.87 1.02
N ALA A 28 -8.35 -3.98 2.01
CA ALA A 28 -7.10 -3.38 2.46
C ALA A 28 -7.11 -3.29 3.98
N TRP A 29 -5.94 -3.31 4.62
CA TRP A 29 -5.79 -3.13 6.07
C TRP A 29 -5.03 -1.84 6.39
N PRO A 30 -5.21 -1.30 7.62
CA PRO A 30 -4.46 -0.16 8.10
C PRO A 30 -2.96 -0.45 8.09
N ILE A 31 -2.20 0.50 7.57
CA ILE A 31 -0.74 0.53 7.70
C ILE A 31 -0.38 1.40 8.91
N LYS A 32 0.61 0.99 9.70
CA LYS A 32 1.09 1.68 10.92
C LYS A 32 1.78 3.03 10.60
N ILE A 33 1.04 4.01 10.09
CA ILE A 33 1.50 5.39 9.79
C ILE A 33 0.49 6.44 10.27
N GLY A 34 0.93 7.67 10.46
CA GLY A 34 0.05 8.78 10.85
C GLY A 34 -0.74 8.49 12.13
N ASN A 35 -2.03 8.80 12.13
CA ASN A 35 -2.91 8.52 13.28
C ASN A 35 -3.11 7.02 13.53
N ALA A 36 -3.04 6.18 12.49
CA ALA A 36 -3.16 4.73 12.64
C ALA A 36 -2.03 4.19 13.54
N ALA A 37 -0.81 4.71 13.41
CA ALA A 37 0.32 4.30 14.25
C ALA A 37 0.10 4.53 15.76
N LYS A 38 -0.82 5.43 16.13
CA LYS A 38 -1.16 5.78 17.52
C LYS A 38 -2.35 5.00 18.07
N ASN A 39 -3.00 4.17 17.25
CA ASN A 39 -4.20 3.44 17.63
C ASN A 39 -3.98 1.93 17.42
N PRO A 40 -3.56 1.18 18.45
CA PRO A 40 -3.37 -0.26 18.31
C PRO A 40 -4.67 -1.03 18.03
N ASP A 41 -5.83 -0.48 18.41
CA ASP A 41 -7.13 -1.17 18.33
C ASP A 41 -7.70 -1.31 16.92
N ILE A 42 -7.09 -0.68 15.92
CA ILE A 42 -7.49 -0.84 14.52
C ILE A 42 -6.70 -1.91 13.77
N PHE A 43 -5.64 -2.46 14.37
CA PHE A 43 -4.85 -3.50 13.70
C PHE A 43 -5.42 -4.88 13.98
N ILE A 44 -5.42 -5.71 12.94
CA ILE A 44 -5.64 -7.15 13.09
C ILE A 44 -4.47 -7.70 13.94
N PRO A 45 -4.74 -8.62 14.89
CA PRO A 45 -3.68 -9.30 15.63
C PRO A 45 -2.67 -9.97 14.67
N GLU A 46 -1.40 -10.00 15.06
CA GLU A 46 -0.33 -10.47 14.16
C GLU A 46 -0.48 -11.96 13.84
N GLU A 47 -0.89 -12.74 14.83
CA GLU A 47 -1.21 -14.16 14.74
C GLU A 47 -2.38 -14.47 13.77
N GLU A 48 -3.29 -13.51 13.58
CA GLU A 48 -4.48 -13.64 12.72
C GLU A 48 -4.23 -13.18 11.28
N TYR A 49 -3.09 -12.52 11.04
CA TYR A 49 -2.80 -11.90 9.76
C TYR A 49 -2.73 -12.94 8.63
N LEU A 50 -1.93 -13.99 8.78
CA LEU A 50 -1.80 -15.04 7.76
C LEU A 50 -3.13 -15.75 7.49
N GLU A 51 -3.90 -16.04 8.54
CA GLU A 51 -5.18 -16.73 8.41
C GLU A 51 -6.23 -15.87 7.72
N THR A 52 -6.28 -14.58 8.03
CA THR A 52 -7.10 -13.60 7.30
C THR A 52 -6.75 -13.60 5.81
N GLY A 53 -5.46 -13.66 5.46
CA GLY A 53 -5.01 -13.75 4.07
C GLY A 53 -5.46 -15.02 3.35
N ARG A 54 -5.39 -16.18 4.03
CA ARG A 54 -5.92 -17.45 3.49
C ARG A 54 -7.42 -17.38 3.27
N ASN A 55 -8.17 -16.83 4.21
CA ASN A 55 -9.62 -16.65 4.11
C ASN A 55 -10.00 -15.76 2.92
N LEU A 56 -9.28 -14.66 2.68
CA LEU A 56 -9.48 -13.82 1.50
C LEU A 56 -9.22 -14.58 0.19
N LYS A 57 -8.18 -15.41 0.13
CA LYS A 57 -7.89 -16.25 -1.03
C LYS A 57 -9.01 -17.26 -1.30
N LEU A 58 -9.53 -17.90 -0.25
CA LEU A 58 -10.65 -18.83 -0.35
C LEU A 58 -11.93 -18.13 -0.83
N LEU A 59 -12.22 -16.94 -0.30
CA LEU A 59 -13.36 -16.13 -0.73
C LEU A 59 -13.23 -15.71 -2.20
N LYS A 60 -12.07 -15.21 -2.63
CA LYS A 60 -11.81 -14.87 -4.03
C LYS A 60 -12.08 -16.06 -4.96
N LYS A 61 -11.67 -17.28 -4.58
CA LYS A 61 -11.96 -18.50 -5.34
C LYS A 61 -13.46 -18.86 -5.32
N LYS A 62 -14.10 -18.83 -4.16
CA LYS A 62 -15.52 -19.18 -3.97
C LYS A 62 -16.48 -18.26 -4.75
N TYR A 63 -16.06 -17.01 -4.99
CA TYR A 63 -16.88 -15.97 -5.60
C TYR A 63 -16.36 -15.48 -6.97
N SER A 64 -15.40 -16.16 -7.60
CA SER A 64 -14.65 -15.68 -8.79
C SER A 64 -15.50 -15.21 -9.98
N ASN A 65 -16.74 -15.72 -10.10
CA ASN A 65 -17.66 -15.40 -11.19
C ASN A 65 -18.92 -14.64 -10.71
N LYS A 66 -18.92 -14.19 -9.46
CA LYS A 66 -20.07 -13.58 -8.79
C LYS A 66 -19.77 -12.14 -8.36
N ILE A 67 -18.54 -11.88 -7.93
CA ILE A 67 -18.04 -10.57 -7.52
C ILE A 67 -16.51 -10.61 -7.59
N ASN A 68 -15.89 -9.55 -8.10
CA ASN A 68 -14.44 -9.44 -8.13
C ASN A 68 -13.93 -9.16 -6.71
N ILE A 69 -12.97 -9.95 -6.23
CA ILE A 69 -12.35 -9.74 -4.92
C ILE A 69 -10.86 -9.51 -5.12
N SER A 70 -10.42 -8.33 -4.72
CA SER A 70 -9.01 -7.93 -4.70
C SER A 70 -8.55 -7.66 -3.28
N TYR A 71 -7.27 -7.95 -3.00
CA TYR A 71 -6.63 -7.64 -1.73
C TYR A 71 -5.14 -7.39 -1.95
N HIS A 72 -4.58 -6.45 -1.20
CA HIS A 72 -3.16 -6.14 -1.30
C HIS A 72 -2.34 -7.05 -0.38
N ARG A 73 -1.10 -7.42 -0.76
CA ARG A 73 -0.04 -7.94 0.15
C ARG A 73 -0.30 -9.25 0.92
N PHE A 74 -1.16 -10.14 0.40
CA PHE A 74 -1.25 -11.56 0.83
C PHE A 74 -0.90 -12.54 -0.30
N GLU A 75 -0.35 -12.06 -1.40
CA GLU A 75 0.14 -12.92 -2.48
C GLU A 75 1.65 -13.13 -2.33
N HIS A 76 2.11 -14.37 -2.51
CA HIS A 76 3.53 -14.67 -2.61
C HIS A 76 4.11 -13.85 -3.76
N PHE A 77 5.17 -13.10 -3.47
CA PHE A 77 5.87 -12.35 -4.50
C PHE A 77 6.74 -13.30 -5.31
N ASN A 78 6.49 -13.40 -6.62
CA ASN A 78 7.35 -14.08 -7.56
C ASN A 78 8.02 -13.08 -8.51
N SER A 79 8.89 -13.56 -9.39
CA SER A 79 9.60 -12.75 -10.39
C SER A 79 8.68 -11.98 -11.35
N ASN A 80 7.40 -12.35 -11.43
CA ASN A 80 6.40 -11.69 -12.28
C ASN A 80 5.68 -10.53 -11.56
N CYS A 81 5.95 -10.30 -10.28
CA CYS A 81 5.33 -9.19 -9.55
C CYS A 81 5.79 -7.83 -10.13
N ARG A 82 4.81 -6.94 -10.34
CA ARG A 82 5.08 -5.60 -10.87
C ARG A 82 5.81 -4.75 -9.81
N ASP A 83 6.75 -3.94 -10.28
CA ASP A 83 7.50 -3.01 -9.43
C ASP A 83 6.59 -1.92 -8.83
N CYS A 84 7.05 -1.30 -7.74
CA CYS A 84 6.36 -0.18 -7.11
C CYS A 84 6.21 1.00 -8.08
N ASN A 85 4.96 1.42 -8.31
CA ASN A 85 4.60 2.49 -9.23
C ASN A 85 4.88 3.91 -8.70
N GLY A 86 5.20 4.07 -7.41
CA GLY A 86 5.42 5.38 -6.80
C GLY A 86 6.56 6.15 -7.47
N GLY A 87 6.31 7.39 -7.86
CA GLY A 87 7.24 8.26 -8.59
C GLY A 87 7.38 7.92 -10.07
N ARG A 88 6.65 6.93 -10.59
CA ARG A 88 6.64 6.57 -12.01
C ARG A 88 5.25 6.74 -12.61
N LYS A 89 4.27 5.97 -12.12
CA LYS A 89 2.87 6.02 -12.57
C LYS A 89 1.94 6.63 -11.52
N ILE A 90 2.32 6.55 -10.25
CA ILE A 90 1.53 7.07 -9.13
C ILE A 90 2.31 8.20 -8.47
N PHE A 91 1.60 9.28 -8.20
CA PHE A 91 2.08 10.42 -7.44
C PHE A 91 1.02 10.82 -6.41
N TYR A 92 1.45 11.43 -5.32
CA TYR A 92 0.58 12.01 -4.31
C TYR A 92 0.74 13.52 -4.32
N ILE A 93 -0.37 14.26 -4.33
CA ILE A 93 -0.38 15.72 -4.21
C ILE A 93 -1.12 16.05 -2.91
N ASN A 94 -0.49 16.82 -2.03
CA ASN A 94 -1.14 17.25 -0.79
C ASN A 94 -2.03 18.49 -1.02
N TRP A 95 -2.74 18.93 0.02
CA TRP A 95 -3.63 20.10 -0.04
C TRP A 95 -2.91 21.42 -0.36
N ARG A 96 -1.59 21.50 -0.18
CA ARG A 96 -0.75 22.66 -0.59
C ARG A 96 -0.30 22.58 -2.05
N GLY A 97 -0.76 21.59 -2.80
CA GLY A 97 -0.33 21.34 -4.17
C GLY A 97 1.10 20.78 -4.28
N GLN A 98 1.72 20.36 -3.17
CA GLN A 98 3.08 19.80 -3.21
C GLN A 98 3.02 18.32 -3.64
N LEU A 99 3.89 17.95 -4.56
CA LEU A 99 3.98 16.62 -5.14
C LEU A 99 4.93 15.73 -4.34
N SER A 100 4.55 14.48 -4.12
CA SER A 100 5.39 13.42 -3.57
C SER A 100 5.32 12.17 -4.47
N PRO A 101 6.40 11.38 -4.58
CA PRO A 101 6.36 10.14 -5.34
C PRO A 101 5.41 9.08 -4.77
N CYS A 102 5.03 9.15 -3.49
CA CYS A 102 4.06 8.24 -2.88
C CYS A 102 3.52 8.84 -1.57
N PHE A 103 2.27 8.53 -1.22
CA PHE A 103 1.69 8.94 0.05
C PHE A 103 2.47 8.39 1.26
N TRP A 104 2.79 7.09 1.28
CA TRP A 104 3.44 6.49 2.45
C TRP A 104 4.84 7.04 2.72
N ILE A 105 5.62 7.34 1.68
CA ILE A 105 6.96 7.92 1.90
C ILE A 105 6.87 9.33 2.45
N SER A 106 5.94 10.16 1.96
CA SER A 106 5.74 11.52 2.46
C SER A 106 5.12 11.55 3.85
N ALA A 107 4.27 10.58 4.18
CA ALA A 107 3.71 10.43 5.53
C ALA A 107 4.78 10.10 6.58
N ILE A 108 5.82 9.33 6.21
CA ILE A 108 6.93 8.99 7.12
C ILE A 108 8.00 10.08 7.11
N LYS A 109 8.26 10.68 5.94
CA LYS A 109 9.31 11.66 5.69
C LYS A 109 8.75 12.81 4.86
N PRO A 110 8.24 13.87 5.52
CA PRO A 110 7.68 15.04 4.83
C PRO A 110 8.67 15.73 3.87
N GLU A 111 9.98 15.51 4.03
CA GLU A 111 11.02 15.92 3.08
C GLU A 111 10.83 15.38 1.65
N PHE A 112 9.99 14.35 1.45
CA PHE A 112 9.65 13.81 0.13
C PHE A 112 8.53 14.57 -0.59
N PHE A 113 8.15 15.76 -0.12
CA PHE A 113 7.37 16.71 -0.91
C PHE A 113 8.29 17.62 -1.75
N THR A 114 7.83 18.00 -2.94
CA THR A 114 8.41 19.10 -3.70
C THR A 114 8.36 20.39 -2.89
N LYS A 115 9.41 21.21 -3.01
CA LYS A 115 9.37 22.59 -2.49
C LYS A 115 8.34 23.44 -3.24
N LYS A 116 8.30 23.30 -4.56
CA LYS A 116 7.34 23.96 -5.46
C LYS A 116 6.01 23.22 -5.49
N ASN A 117 4.92 23.90 -5.82
CA ASN A 117 3.58 23.33 -5.90
C ASN A 117 3.04 23.32 -7.35
N VAL A 118 1.97 22.56 -7.58
CA VAL A 118 1.29 22.45 -8.89
C VAL A 118 0.49 23.68 -9.28
N PHE A 119 0.21 24.61 -8.36
CA PHE A 119 -0.52 25.84 -8.65
C PHE A 119 0.37 26.85 -9.38
N GLU A 120 1.67 26.83 -9.10
CA GLU A 120 2.66 27.76 -9.66
C GLU A 120 3.57 27.11 -10.72
N ASN A 121 3.56 25.77 -10.86
CA ASN A 121 4.49 25.04 -11.72
C ASN A 121 3.82 23.90 -12.46
N ASN A 122 4.31 23.60 -13.67
CA ASN A 122 3.83 22.48 -14.46
C ASN A 122 4.16 21.13 -13.79
N PHE A 123 3.17 20.24 -13.73
CA PHE A 123 3.34 18.87 -13.23
C PHE A 123 4.51 18.11 -13.89
N SER A 124 4.75 18.34 -15.19
CA SER A 124 5.84 17.71 -15.94
C SER A 124 7.23 18.08 -15.39
N ILE A 125 7.37 19.29 -14.85
CA ILE A 125 8.60 19.76 -14.18
C ILE A 125 8.70 19.11 -12.81
N LEU A 126 7.62 19.14 -12.03
CA LEU A 126 7.60 18.62 -10.65
C LEU A 126 7.86 17.11 -10.59
N LYS A 127 7.25 16.31 -11.48
CA LYS A 127 7.45 14.86 -11.53
C LYS A 127 8.89 14.46 -11.87
N ASN A 128 9.65 15.35 -12.50
CA ASN A 128 11.07 15.17 -12.81
C ASN A 128 12.01 15.81 -11.78
N GLY A 129 11.46 16.31 -10.66
CA GLY A 129 12.19 16.99 -9.60
C GLY A 129 13.08 16.07 -8.76
N ARG A 130 14.00 16.71 -8.00
CA ARG A 130 15.04 16.03 -7.19
C ARG A 130 14.48 14.96 -6.24
N ILE A 131 13.38 15.26 -5.55
CA ILE A 131 12.76 14.35 -4.56
C ILE A 131 12.14 13.10 -5.20
N VAL A 132 11.52 13.24 -6.37
CA VAL A 132 11.01 12.09 -7.14
C VAL A 132 12.17 11.22 -7.62
N LYS A 133 13.21 11.84 -8.21
CA LYS A 133 14.43 11.14 -8.65
C LYS A 133 15.12 10.42 -7.49
N LYS A 134 15.23 11.06 -6.32
CA LYS A 134 15.76 10.47 -5.06
C LYS A 134 15.00 9.20 -4.68
N PHE A 135 13.66 9.23 -4.74
CA PHE A 135 12.85 8.06 -4.40
C PHE A 135 12.96 6.94 -5.45
N ILE A 136 12.97 7.27 -6.74
CA ILE A 136 13.18 6.27 -7.81
C ILE A 136 14.51 5.55 -7.60
N LYS A 137 15.60 6.30 -7.37
CA LYS A 137 16.92 5.73 -7.07
C LYS A 137 16.90 4.84 -5.83
N MET A 138 16.23 5.27 -4.75
CA MET A 138 16.06 4.45 -3.54
C MET A 138 15.40 3.09 -3.84
N LYS A 139 14.35 3.06 -4.67
CA LYS A 139 13.70 1.80 -5.07
C LYS A 139 14.64 0.90 -5.86
N GLU A 140 15.34 1.46 -6.83
CA GLU A 140 16.26 0.72 -7.70
C GLU A 140 17.43 0.14 -6.92
N ASP A 141 18.07 0.94 -6.07
CA ASP A 141 19.18 0.52 -5.23
C ASP A 141 18.73 -0.56 -4.23
N ARG A 142 17.55 -0.39 -3.61
CA ARG A 142 16.98 -1.40 -2.71
C ARG A 142 16.68 -2.72 -3.46
N LYS A 143 16.11 -2.64 -4.66
CA LYS A 143 15.70 -3.82 -5.44
C LYS A 143 16.87 -4.74 -5.79
N LYS A 144 18.04 -4.17 -6.06
CA LYS A 144 19.26 -4.93 -6.36
C LYS A 144 19.69 -5.86 -5.22
N ILE A 145 19.42 -5.47 -3.97
CA ILE A 145 19.90 -6.19 -2.78
C ILE A 145 18.78 -7.02 -2.15
N PHE A 146 17.57 -6.45 -2.05
CA PHE A 146 16.47 -7.02 -1.26
C PHE A 146 15.27 -7.44 -2.10
N ASN A 147 15.42 -7.47 -3.43
CA ASN A 147 14.35 -7.72 -4.39
C ASN A 147 13.21 -6.67 -4.28
N LEU A 148 12.05 -6.96 -4.87
CA LEU A 148 10.85 -6.12 -4.86
C LEU A 148 10.40 -5.74 -3.44
N GLY A 149 9.42 -4.84 -3.36
CA GLY A 149 8.84 -4.37 -2.11
C GLY A 149 8.76 -2.86 -1.99
N CYS A 150 8.27 -2.40 -0.84
CA CYS A 150 8.05 -0.99 -0.58
C CYS A 150 9.05 -0.45 0.46
N PRO A 151 9.86 0.56 0.10
CA PRO A 151 10.76 1.23 1.05
C PRO A 151 10.02 1.80 2.26
N ALA A 152 8.79 2.31 2.09
CA ALA A 152 8.00 2.85 3.19
C ALA A 152 7.59 1.75 4.18
N ILE A 153 7.13 0.58 3.71
CA ILE A 153 6.82 -0.58 4.57
C ILE A 153 8.08 -1.04 5.30
N CYS A 154 9.21 -1.16 4.61
CA CYS A 154 10.49 -1.48 5.24
C CYS A 154 10.81 -0.51 6.39
N LYS A 155 10.62 0.80 6.17
CA LYS A 155 10.88 1.79 7.21
C LYS A 155 9.93 1.69 8.40
N ILE A 156 8.65 1.38 8.17
CA ILE A 156 7.64 1.26 9.23
C ILE A 156 7.96 0.09 10.17
N TYR A 157 8.18 -1.08 9.58
CA TYR A 157 8.31 -2.34 10.32
C TYR A 157 9.75 -2.63 10.72
N ASN A 158 10.73 -2.41 9.84
CA ASN A 158 12.14 -2.74 10.08
C ASN A 158 12.99 -1.51 10.46
N LYS A 159 12.38 -0.33 10.57
CA LYS A 159 13.05 0.95 10.87
C LYS A 159 14.11 1.40 9.85
N LYS A 160 14.28 0.68 8.73
CA LYS A 160 15.23 0.98 7.64
C LYS A 160 14.53 0.99 6.28
N PHE A 161 14.87 1.94 5.40
CA PHE A 161 14.34 1.95 4.02
C PHE A 161 14.94 0.82 3.17
N TYR A 162 16.18 0.44 3.44
CA TYR A 162 16.95 -0.58 2.74
C TYR A 162 16.96 -1.88 3.56
N SER A 163 15.91 -2.68 3.41
CA SER A 163 15.78 -4.01 3.99
C SER A 163 14.82 -4.86 3.17
N LYS A 164 14.76 -6.17 3.40
CA LYS A 164 13.66 -7.03 2.90
C LYS A 164 12.31 -6.49 3.38
N ASP A 165 11.30 -6.49 2.52
CA ASP A 165 9.95 -6.02 2.89
C ASP A 165 9.29 -7.16 3.67
N PRO A 166 8.94 -6.95 4.94
CA PRO A 166 8.47 -8.01 5.83
C PRO A 166 7.09 -8.54 5.45
N LEU A 167 6.38 -7.85 4.57
CA LEU A 167 5.09 -8.28 4.06
C LEU A 167 5.22 -9.08 2.75
N LEU A 168 6.44 -9.39 2.32
CA LEU A 168 6.71 -10.32 1.24
C LEU A 168 7.12 -11.66 1.86
N THR A 169 6.12 -12.49 2.16
CA THR A 169 6.29 -13.90 2.54
C THR A 169 6.35 -14.78 1.31
#